data_AF-A0A511QG80-F1
#
_entry.id   AF-A0A511QG80-F1
#
_cell.length_a   1.000
_cell.length_b   1.000
_cell.length_c   1.000
_cell.angle_alpha   90.00
_cell.angle_beta   90.00
_cell.angle_gamma   90.00
#
_symmetry.space_group_name_H-M   'P 1'
#
loop_
_entity.id
_entity.type
_entity.pdbx_description
1 polymer ?
#
loop_
_entity_poly.entity_id
_entity_poly.type
_entity_poly.pdbx_seq_one_letter_code
_entity_poly.pdbx_strand_id
1 'polypeptide(L)'
;MKNLTFTERDEFKRKSVAEKVSLLLESPIDVSPMVIDGGWGTGKTEFCHKLINLMMEKDSHHLIYVDAFQADHADEPLLTILLGWLTKPAFAI
;
A
#
# COMPACT_ATOMS: atom_id res chain seq x y z
N MET A 1 -3.22 14.52 2.44
CA MET A 1 -3.37 13.10 2.83
C MET A 1 -3.78 13.06 4.29
N LYS A 2 -4.86 12.37 4.66
CA LYS A 2 -5.09 12.05 6.09
C LYS A 2 -3.91 11.18 6.55
N ASN A 3 -3.27 11.51 7.68
CA ASN A 3 -2.26 10.65 8.30
C ASN A 3 -2.93 9.37 8.79
N LEU A 4 -3.12 8.41 7.87
CA LEU A 4 -3.66 7.09 8.18
C LEU A 4 -2.52 6.26 8.77
N THR A 5 -2.33 6.31 10.08
CA THR A 5 -1.33 5.52 10.79
C THR A 5 -2.01 4.52 11.74
N PHE A 6 -1.23 3.57 12.26
CA PHE A 6 -1.69 2.65 13.30
C PHE A 6 -1.65 3.24 14.72
N THR A 7 -1.25 4.51 14.91
CA THR A 7 -1.08 5.11 16.25
C THR A 7 -2.41 5.38 16.95
N GLU A 8 -3.42 5.87 16.22
CA GLU A 8 -4.68 6.31 16.82
C GLU A 8 -5.86 5.39 16.49
N ARG A 9 -5.85 4.71 15.32
CA ARG A 9 -6.97 3.89 14.83
C ARG A 9 -6.57 2.44 14.58
N ASP A 10 -6.13 1.73 15.62
CA ASP A 10 -5.80 0.29 15.54
C ASP A 10 -6.71 -0.59 16.43
N GLU A 11 -8.02 -0.33 16.38
CA GLU A 11 -9.05 -1.04 17.18
C GLU A 11 -9.01 -2.57 16.99
N PHE A 12 -8.59 -3.02 15.81
CA PHE A 12 -8.48 -4.44 15.45
C PHE A 12 -7.06 -5.01 15.60
N LYS A 13 -6.12 -4.28 16.22
CA LYS A 13 -4.73 -4.69 16.47
C LYS A 13 -3.97 -5.15 15.21
N ARG A 14 -4.27 -4.51 14.07
CA ARG A 14 -3.73 -4.83 12.75
C ARG A 14 -2.29 -4.36 12.57
N LYS A 15 -1.75 -3.51 13.46
CA LYS A 15 -0.32 -3.14 13.42
C LYS A 15 0.58 -4.37 13.45
N SER A 16 0.28 -5.35 14.32
CA SER A 16 1.05 -6.59 14.43
C SER A 16 1.04 -7.43 13.14
N VAL A 17 -0.04 -7.36 12.38
CA VAL A 17 -0.14 -8.01 11.06
C VAL A 17 0.66 -7.22 10.04
N ALA A 18 0.58 -5.89 10.04
CA ALA A 18 1.34 -5.02 9.15
C ALA A 18 2.86 -5.17 9.35
N GLU A 19 3.33 -5.33 10.58
CA GLU A 19 4.75 -5.59 10.87
C GLU A 19 5.23 -6.92 10.27
N LYS A 20 4.43 -7.99 10.39
CA LYS A 20 4.74 -9.30 9.77
C LYS A 20 4.73 -9.22 8.25
N VAL A 21 3.76 -8.52 7.68
CA VAL A 21 3.69 -8.28 6.22
C VAL A 21 4.92 -7.49 5.75
N SER A 22 5.31 -6.44 6.47
CA SER A 22 6.51 -5.66 6.16
C SER A 22 7.77 -6.53 6.17
N LEU A 23 7.93 -7.42 7.17
CA LEU A 23 9.05 -8.37 7.22
C LEU A 23 9.08 -9.32 6.02
N LEU A 24 7.91 -9.79 5.55
CA LEU A 24 7.83 -10.63 4.35
C LEU A 24 8.21 -9.87 3.08
N LEU A 25 7.72 -8.63 2.95
CA LEU A 25 8.04 -7.77 1.80
C LEU A 25 9.51 -7.33 1.78
N GLU A 26 10.15 -7.22 2.94
CA GLU A 26 11.58 -6.89 3.10
C GLU A 26 12.49 -8.12 3.00
N SER A 27 11.94 -9.33 2.90
CA SER A 27 12.73 -10.55 2.81
C SER A 27 13.49 -10.62 1.47
N PRO A 28 14.66 -11.28 1.42
CA PRO A 28 15.48 -11.36 0.20
C PRO A 28 14.88 -12.38 -0.79
N ILE A 29 13.71 -12.06 -1.33
CA ILE A 29 12.99 -12.83 -2.35
C ILE A 29 12.83 -11.92 -3.57
N ASP A 30 13.11 -12.44 -4.76
CA ASP A 30 13.07 -11.66 -6.01
C ASP A 30 11.69 -11.06 -6.29
N VAL A 31 10.62 -11.83 -6.04
CA VAL A 31 9.22 -11.38 -6.19
C VAL A 31 8.35 -12.05 -5.12
N SER A 32 7.62 -11.26 -4.33
CA SER A 32 6.73 -11.75 -3.27
C SER A 32 5.29 -11.24 -3.48
N PRO A 33 4.50 -11.88 -4.36
CA PRO A 33 3.10 -11.50 -4.54
C PRO A 33 2.30 -11.84 -3.29
N MET A 34 1.46 -10.91 -2.83
CA MET A 34 0.63 -11.08 -1.64
C MET A 34 -0.81 -10.62 -1.90
N VAL A 35 -1.77 -11.35 -1.36
CA VAL A 35 -3.21 -11.03 -1.45
C VAL A 35 -3.76 -10.73 -0.06
N ILE A 36 -4.50 -9.64 0.06
CA ILE A 36 -5.25 -9.29 1.28
C ILE A 36 -6.72 -9.58 1.03
N ASP A 37 -7.19 -10.70 1.59
CA ASP A 37 -8.58 -11.11 1.49
C ASP A 37 -9.44 -10.60 2.67
N GLY A 38 -10.71 -10.35 2.39
CA GLY A 38 -11.69 -9.95 3.39
C GLY A 38 -12.97 -9.39 2.77
N GLY A 39 -14.08 -9.44 3.49
CA GLY A 39 -15.38 -8.92 3.02
C GLY A 39 -15.40 -7.42 2.71
N TRP A 40 -16.50 -6.94 2.12
CA TRP A 40 -16.72 -5.51 1.92
C TRP A 40 -16.77 -4.77 3.26
N GLY A 41 -16.25 -3.54 3.31
CA GLY A 41 -16.28 -2.71 4.53
C GLY A 41 -15.35 -3.15 5.67
N THR A 42 -14.54 -4.19 5.49
CA THR A 42 -13.59 -4.65 6.53
C THR A 42 -12.35 -3.77 6.67
N GLY A 43 -12.21 -2.69 5.88
CA GLY A 43 -11.12 -1.74 5.98
C GLY A 43 -9.80 -2.17 5.32
N LYS A 44 -9.87 -2.96 4.23
CA LYS A 44 -8.69 -3.37 3.45
C LYS A 44 -7.92 -2.17 2.88
N THR A 45 -8.62 -1.22 2.24
CA THR A 45 -8.03 0.01 1.70
C THR A 45 -7.35 0.84 2.79
N GLU A 46 -8.00 1.00 3.95
CA GLU A 46 -7.39 1.71 5.09
C GLU A 46 -6.16 0.98 5.63
N PHE A 47 -6.18 -0.35 5.68
CA PHE A 47 -5.01 -1.15 6.06
C PHE A 47 -3.84 -0.96 5.08
N CYS A 48 -4.09 -0.98 3.76
CA CYS A 48 -3.05 -0.75 2.75
C CYS A 48 -2.38 0.62 2.91
N HIS A 49 -3.16 1.69 3.10
CA HIS A 49 -2.59 3.03 3.33
C HIS A 49 -1.76 3.11 4.61
N LYS A 50 -2.23 2.48 5.70
CA LYS A 50 -1.47 2.43 6.96
C LYS A 50 -0.19 1.61 6.83
N LEU A 51 -0.21 0.51 6.08
CA LEU A 51 0.98 -0.29 5.78
C LEU A 51 2.00 0.51 4.96
N ILE A 52 1.56 1.26 3.95
CA ILE A 52 2.45 2.14 3.17
C ILE A 52 3.10 3.18 4.10
N ASN A 53 2.33 3.84 4.97
CA ASN A 53 2.88 4.79 5.94
C ASN A 53 3.89 4.14 6.89
N LEU A 54 3.61 2.93 7.40
CA LEU A 54 4.54 2.16 8.23
C LEU A 54 5.86 1.84 7.50
N MET A 55 5.79 1.51 6.21
CA MET A 55 6.98 1.19 5.41
C MET A 55 7.74 2.44 4.96
N MET A 56 7.06 3.58 4.74
CA MET A 56 7.71 4.86 4.45
C MET A 56 8.59 5.35 5.61
N GLU A 57 8.19 5.09 6.87
CA GLU A 57 9.01 5.43 8.04
C GLU A 57 10.40 4.75 8.04
N LYS A 58 10.52 3.60 7.37
CA LYS A 58 11.78 2.85 7.26
C LYS A 58 12.65 3.26 6.08
N ASP A 59 12.10 4.01 5.10
CA ASP A 59 12.74 4.43 3.84
C ASP A 59 13.53 3.32 3.11
N SER A 60 13.06 2.07 3.19
CA SER A 60 13.79 0.91 2.68
C SER A 60 13.48 0.59 1.21
N HIS A 61 12.33 1.03 0.69
CA HIS A 61 11.81 0.63 -0.61
C HIS A 61 11.14 1.78 -1.37
N HIS A 62 11.07 1.65 -2.69
CA HIS A 62 10.22 2.50 -3.52
C HIS A 62 8.79 1.97 -3.53
N LEU A 63 7.90 2.66 -2.81
CA LEU A 63 6.50 2.27 -2.65
C LEU A 63 5.64 2.98 -3.70
N ILE A 64 4.86 2.22 -4.45
CA ILE A 64 3.88 2.71 -5.42
C ILE A 64 2.52 2.14 -5.03
N TYR A 65 1.53 3.00 -4.91
CA TYR A 65 0.14 2.59 -4.71
C TYR A 65 -0.62 2.77 -6.02
N VAL A 66 -1.27 1.71 -6.47
CA VAL A 66 -2.14 1.72 -7.66
C VAL A 66 -3.53 1.33 -7.21
N ASP A 67 -4.48 2.25 -7.34
CA ASP A 67 -5.89 1.94 -7.14
C ASP A 67 -6.49 1.41 -8.45
N ALA A 68 -6.57 0.09 -8.56
CA ALA A 68 -7.10 -0.56 -9.76
C ALA A 68 -8.57 -0.20 -10.02
N PHE A 69 -9.38 0.13 -9.02
CA PHE A 69 -10.79 0.50 -9.24
C PHE A 69 -10.93 1.90 -9.83
N GLN A 70 -10.09 2.84 -9.40
CA GLN A 70 -10.04 4.16 -10.03
C GLN A 70 -9.41 4.10 -11.42
N ALA A 71 -8.38 3.26 -11.58
CA ALA A 71 -7.64 3.12 -12.83
C ALA A 71 -8.37 2.28 -13.90
N ASP A 72 -9.40 1.49 -13.55
CA ASP A 72 -10.20 0.71 -14.52
C ASP A 72 -10.99 1.60 -15.49
N HIS A 73 -11.13 2.89 -15.18
CA HIS A 73 -11.66 3.90 -16.11
C HIS A 73 -10.63 4.45 -17.10
N ALA A 74 -9.34 4.18 -16.89
CA ALA A 74 -8.27 4.56 -17.80
C ALA A 74 -7.98 3.37 -18.72
N ASP A 75 -8.21 3.53 -20.03
CA ASP A 75 -8.01 2.50 -21.06
C ASP A 75 -6.52 2.02 -21.19
N GLU A 76 -5.62 2.46 -20.30
CA GLU A 76 -4.17 2.30 -20.39
C GLU A 76 -3.51 1.93 -19.03
N PRO A 77 -3.72 0.71 -18.50
CA PRO A 77 -3.25 0.30 -17.17
C PRO A 77 -1.72 0.30 -17.02
N LEU A 78 -0.98 0.07 -18.12
CA LEU A 78 0.49 0.12 -18.11
C LEU A 78 1.02 1.53 -17.90
N LEU A 79 0.33 2.55 -18.42
CA LEU A 79 0.73 3.94 -18.30
C LEU A 79 0.59 4.41 -16.85
N THR A 80 -0.46 3.98 -16.14
CA THR A 80 -0.64 4.22 -14.70
C THR A 80 0.54 3.71 -13.87
N ILE A 81 1.04 2.51 -14.20
CA ILE A 81 2.20 1.92 -13.51
C ILE A 81 3.48 2.70 -13.83
N LEU A 82 3.70 3.02 -15.11
CA LEU A 82 4.86 3.80 -15.56
C LEU A 82 4.91 5.19 -14.92
N LEU A 83 3.78 5.90 -14.90
CA LEU A 83 3.66 7.20 -14.24
C LEU A 83 3.97 7.09 -12.75
N GLY A 84 3.40 6.11 -12.05
CA GLY A 84 3.69 5.87 -10.63
C GLY A 84 5.17 5.61 -10.34
N TRP A 85 5.90 4.95 -11.25
CA TRP A 85 7.34 4.69 -11.11
C TRP A 85 8.20 5.92 -11.40
N LEU A 86 7.79 6.75 -12.36
CA LEU A 86 8.48 8.00 -12.71
C LEU A 86 8.28 9.10 -11.67
N THR A 87 7.19 9.05 -10.89
CA THR A 87 6.87 10.06 -9.87
C THR A 87 7.27 9.60 -8.46
N LYS A 88 8.30 10.19 -7.85
CA LYS A 88 8.49 10.13 -6.39
C LYS A 88 8.82 11.51 -5.81
N PRO A 89 8.16 11.96 -4.72
CA PRO A 89 6.74 11.91 -4.44
C PRO A 89 6.08 13.22 -4.89
N ALA A 90 5.29 13.18 -5.95
CA ALA A 90 4.28 14.19 -6.20
C ALA A 90 3.17 13.54 -7.02
N PHE A 91 2.02 13.39 -6.36
CA PHE A 91 0.70 13.59 -6.95
C PHE A 91 0.44 12.94 -8.33
N ALA A 92 -0.41 11.91 -8.33
CA ALA A 92 -1.31 11.68 -9.46
C ALA A 92 -2.75 11.82 -8.92
N ILE A 93 -3.52 12.65 -9.63
CA ILE A 93 -4.89 13.10 -9.36
C ILE A 93 -5.87 11.94 -9.56
#